data_AF-A0A1J3IK71-F1
#
_entry.id   AF-A0A1J3IK71-F1
#
_cell.length_a   1.000
_cell.length_b   1.000
_cell.length_c   1.000
_cell.angle_alpha   90.00
_cell.angle_beta   90.00
_cell.angle_gamma   90.00
#
_symmetry.space_group_name_H-M   'P 1'
#
loop_
_entity.id
_entity.type
_entity.pdbx_description
1 polymer ?
#
loop_
_entity_poly.entity_id
_entity_poly.type
_entity_poly.pdbx_seq_one_letter_code
_entity_poly.pdbx_strand_id
1 'polypeptide(L)'
;TFVFKGPWFSGMNMLITADPANVQHVFSSNFSNYDKGSEFKEIFDFLGEGIFTADSKLWEEMRKSALVMLSHQGFQSFSLKT
;
A
#
# COMPACT_ATOMS: atom_id res chain seq x y z
N THR A 1 -2.54 17.18 -5.07
CA THR A 1 -1.32 16.37 -5.29
C THR A 1 -0.11 17.18 -4.87
N PHE A 2 0.81 16.61 -4.13
CA PHE A 2 2.04 17.29 -3.70
C PHE A 2 3.21 16.31 -3.64
N VAL A 3 4.43 16.83 -3.73
CA VAL A 3 5.66 16.04 -3.65
C VAL A 3 6.13 16.04 -2.20
N PHE A 4 6.38 14.85 -1.66
CA PHE A 4 7.02 14.65 -0.37
C PHE A 4 8.46 14.22 -0.60
N LYS A 5 9.40 15.02 -0.09
CA LYS A 5 10.82 14.68 -0.01
C LYS A 5 11.16 14.39 1.44
N GLY A 6 11.64 13.19 1.72
CA GLY A 6 12.02 12.80 3.07
C GLY A 6 13.36 13.40 3.50
N PRO A 7 13.89 12.99 4.66
CA PRO A 7 15.21 13.37 5.11
C PRO A 7 16.28 13.08 4.04
N TRP A 8 17.28 13.94 3.92
CA TRP A 8 18.37 13.86 2.94
C TRP A 8 19.09 12.50 2.86
N PHE A 9 19.14 11.73 3.96
CA PHE A 9 19.78 10.41 4.01
C PHE A 9 18.87 9.24 3.58
N SER A 10 17.58 9.50 3.37
CA SER A 10 16.58 8.43 3.13
C SER A 10 16.29 8.16 1.65
N GLY A 11 16.74 9.01 0.73
CA GLY A 11 16.39 8.93 -0.70
C GLY A 11 14.92 9.20 -1.04
N MET A 12 14.03 9.23 -0.04
CA MET A 12 12.57 9.28 -0.21
C MET A 12 12.10 10.45 -1.08
N ASN A 13 11.51 10.12 -2.22
CA ASN A 13 10.85 11.06 -3.12
C ASN A 13 9.50 10.50 -3.60
N MET A 14 8.41 10.96 -3.00
CA MET A 14 7.07 10.40 -3.21
C MET A 14 6.10 11.45 -3.74
N LEU A 15 5.21 11.05 -4.66
CA LEU A 15 4.09 11.87 -5.09
C LEU A 15 2.82 11.45 -4.33
N ILE A 16 2.30 12.35 -3.51
CA ILE A 16 1.09 12.10 -2.71
C ILE A 16 -0.10 12.75 -3.41
N THR A 17 -1.12 11.95 -3.71
CA THR A 17 -2.35 12.39 -4.37
C THR A 17 -3.56 11.85 -3.64
N ALA A 18 -4.58 12.70 -3.51
CA ALA A 18 -5.93 12.33 -3.07
C ALA A 18 -6.98 12.63 -4.16
N ASP A 19 -6.53 13.01 -5.36
CA ASP A 19 -7.41 13.23 -6.50
C ASP A 19 -8.08 11.91 -6.91
N PRO A 20 -9.42 11.84 -6.97
CA PRO A 20 -10.14 10.61 -7.31
C PRO A 20 -9.72 10.00 -8.66
N ALA A 21 -9.42 10.82 -9.66
CA ALA A 21 -8.99 10.34 -10.98
C ALA A 21 -7.62 9.66 -10.89
N ASN A 22 -6.68 10.24 -10.14
CA ASN A 22 -5.37 9.63 -9.92
C ASN A 22 -5.48 8.34 -9.09
N VAL A 23 -6.33 8.33 -8.06
CA VAL A 23 -6.57 7.14 -7.22
C VAL A 23 -7.14 5.99 -8.07
N GLN A 24 -8.15 6.27 -8.90
CA GLN A 24 -8.71 5.26 -9.81
C GLN A 24 -7.66 4.78 -10.82
N HIS A 25 -6.82 5.69 -11.32
CA HIS A 25 -5.78 5.35 -12.26
C HIS A 25 -4.75 4.37 -11.66
N VAL A 26 -4.21 4.71 -10.49
CA VAL A 26 -3.18 3.93 -9.81
C VAL A 26 -3.71 2.61 -9.25
N PHE A 27 -4.89 2.60 -8.62
CA PHE A 27 -5.37 1.41 -7.90
C PHE A 27 -6.36 0.54 -8.69
N SER A 28 -6.77 0.95 -9.89
CA SER A 28 -7.75 0.18 -10.67
C SER A 28 -7.34 0.02 -12.13
N SER A 29 -7.32 1.10 -12.92
CA SER A 29 -7.16 0.96 -14.37
C SER A 29 -5.74 0.64 -14.82
N ASN A 30 -4.73 0.98 -14.01
CA ASN A 30 -3.33 0.89 -14.41
C ASN A 30 -2.42 0.32 -13.31
N PHE A 31 -2.97 -0.52 -12.44
CA PHE A 31 -2.29 -1.00 -11.24
C PHE A 31 -0.93 -1.68 -11.50
N SER A 32 -0.82 -2.48 -12.57
CA SER A 32 0.42 -3.18 -12.92
C SER A 32 1.59 -2.27 -13.30
N ASN A 33 1.34 -0.98 -13.56
CA ASN A 33 2.40 -0.01 -13.85
C ASN A 33 2.92 0.72 -12.60
N TYR A 34 2.37 0.40 -11.42
CA TYR A 34 2.72 1.06 -10.15
C TYR A 34 3.19 0.05 -9.10
N ASP A 35 4.17 -0.79 -9.46
CA ASP A 35 4.93 -1.55 -8.46
C ASP A 35 5.76 -0.59 -7.60
N LYS A 36 5.92 -0.91 -6.31
CA LYS A 36 6.61 -0.04 -5.35
C LYS A 36 8.11 -0.06 -5.57
N GLY A 37 8.65 -1.23 -5.93
CA GLY A 37 10.06 -1.41 -6.26
C GLY A 37 10.98 -1.44 -5.04
N SER A 38 12.28 -1.64 -5.30
CA SER A 38 13.29 -1.88 -4.27
C SER A 38 13.51 -0.68 -3.35
N GLU A 39 13.47 0.55 -3.89
CA GLU A 39 13.65 1.77 -3.08
C GLU A 39 12.56 1.89 -2.00
N PHE A 40 11.30 1.65 -2.38
CA PHE A 40 10.20 1.65 -1.41
C PHE A 40 10.36 0.53 -0.38
N LYS A 41 10.79 -0.66 -0.82
CA LYS A 41 11.05 -1.78 0.10
C LYS A 41 12.15 -1.45 1.10
N GLU A 42 13.24 -0.81 0.69
CA GLU A 42 14.33 -0.38 1.57
C GLU A 42 13.87 0.67 2.59
N ILE A 43 13.10 1.68 2.16
CA ILE A 43 12.55 2.72 3.04
C ILE A 43 11.64 2.11 4.11
N PHE A 44 10.87 1.08 3.76
CA PHE A 44 9.87 0.45 4.62
C PHE A 44 10.26 -0.95 5.12
N ASP A 45 11.55 -1.30 5.08
CA ASP A 45 12.04 -2.64 5.43
C ASP A 45 11.70 -3.02 6.89
N PHE A 46 11.58 -2.02 7.77
CA PHE A 46 11.16 -2.21 9.16
C PHE A 46 9.75 -2.81 9.31
N LEU A 47 8.89 -2.73 8.28
CA LEU A 47 7.58 -3.39 8.26
C LEU A 47 7.67 -4.89 7.90
N GLY A 48 8.86 -5.36 7.52
CA GLY A 48 9.12 -6.71 7.06
C GLY A 48 8.51 -7.00 5.69
N GLU A 49 8.57 -8.26 5.26
CA GLU A 49 7.89 -8.71 4.05
C GLU A 49 6.39 -8.86 4.32
N GLY A 50 5.59 -7.99 3.71
CA GLY A 50 4.15 -8.03 3.93
C GLY A 50 3.36 -7.19 2.94
N ILE A 51 2.06 -7.00 3.20
CA ILE A 51 1.15 -6.29 2.28
C ILE A 51 1.61 -4.85 1.95
N PHE A 52 2.43 -4.24 2.81
CA PHE A 52 2.99 -2.92 2.57
C PHE A 52 4.22 -2.92 1.67
N THR A 53 5.05 -3.97 1.68
CA THR A 53 6.32 -4.05 0.95
C THR A 53 6.30 -5.03 -0.23
N ALA A 54 5.32 -5.94 -0.28
CA ALA A 54 5.12 -6.86 -1.39
C ALA A 54 4.63 -6.13 -2.65
N ASP A 55 5.01 -6.67 -3.81
CA ASP A 55 4.66 -6.19 -5.14
C ASP A 55 3.88 -7.25 -5.94
N SER A 56 3.18 -6.77 -6.97
CA SER A 56 2.48 -7.55 -8.00
C SER A 56 1.66 -8.73 -7.43
N LYS A 57 1.93 -9.97 -7.88
CA LYS A 57 1.15 -11.17 -7.52
C LYS A 57 1.16 -11.49 -6.02
N LEU A 58 2.32 -11.34 -5.37
CA LEU A 58 2.41 -11.59 -3.92
C LEU A 58 1.53 -10.60 -3.16
N TRP A 59 1.55 -9.33 -3.55
CA TRP A 59 0.66 -8.33 -2.98
C TRP A 59 -0.81 -8.67 -3.19
N GLU A 60 -1.21 -9.12 -4.38
CA GLU A 60 -2.59 -9.52 -4.65
C GLU A 60 -3.05 -10.68 -3.77
N GLU A 61 -2.22 -11.70 -3.58
CA GLU A 61 -2.51 -12.86 -2.73
C GLU A 61 -2.65 -12.45 -1.25
N MET A 62 -1.74 -11.60 -0.76
CA MET A 62 -1.81 -11.06 0.60
C MET A 62 -3.05 -10.17 0.78
N ARG A 63 -3.37 -9.32 -0.19
CA ARG A 63 -4.55 -8.45 -0.15
C ARG A 63 -5.84 -9.26 -0.11
N LYS A 64 -5.95 -10.32 -0.92
CA LYS A 64 -7.12 -11.23 -0.88
C LYS A 64 -7.28 -11.86 0.50
N SER A 65 -6.18 -12.37 1.06
CA SER A 65 -6.18 -12.98 2.40
C SER A 65 -6.56 -11.98 3.49
N ALA A 66 -6.00 -10.77 3.43
CA ALA A 66 -6.34 -9.70 4.36
C ALA A 66 -7.81 -9.28 4.27
N LEU A 67 -8.36 -9.14 3.05
CA LEU A 67 -9.77 -8.81 2.84
C LEU A 67 -10.71 -9.86 3.44
N VAL A 68 -10.38 -11.15 3.30
CA VAL A 68 -11.14 -12.24 3.94
C VAL A 68 -11.13 -12.09 5.46
N MET A 69 -9.96 -11.85 6.05
CA MET A 69 -9.83 -11.66 7.50
C MET A 69 -10.60 -10.43 8.01
N LEU A 70 -10.51 -9.31 7.30
CA LEU A 70 -11.20 -8.06 7.65
C LEU A 70 -12.72 -8.16 7.46
N SER A 71 -13.17 -8.97 6.50
CA SER A 71 -14.61 -9.21 6.26
C SER A 71 -15.23 -10.20 7.24
N HIS A 72 -14.41 -10.87 8.07
CA HIS A 72 -14.91 -11.82 9.05
C HIS A 72 -15.75 -11.10 10.12
N GLN A 73 -16.94 -11.65 10.44
CA GLN A 73 -17.89 -11.03 11.38
C GLN A 73 -17.29 -10.76 12.76
N GLY A 74 -16.39 -11.65 13.23
CA GLY A 74 -15.68 -11.46 14.50
C GLY A 74 -14.78 -10.21 14.46
N PHE A 75 -14.11 -9.95 13.34
CA PHE A 75 -13.27 -8.77 13.17
C PHE A 75 -14.12 -7.49 13.07
N GLN A 76 -15.20 -7.52 12.29
CA GLN A 76 -16.13 -6.39 12.19
C GLN A 76 -16.75 -6.05 13.55
N SER A 77 -17.20 -7.07 14.29
CA SER A 77 -17.77 -6.89 15.63
C SER A 77 -16.75 -6.32 16.62
N PHE A 78 -15.47 -6.71 16.50
CA PHE A 78 -14.39 -6.14 17.31
C PHE A 78 -14.12 -4.67 16.95
N SER A 79 -14.04 -4.36 15.66
CA SER A 79 -13.79 -2.99 15.16
C SER A 79 -14.90 -2.01 15.53
N LEU A 80 -16.14 -2.46 15.66
CA LEU A 80 -17.28 -1.61 16.05
C LEU A 80 -17.38 -1.38 17.57
N LYS A 81 -16.69 -2.20 18.38
CA LYS A 81 -16.68 -2.10 19.84
C LYS A 81 -15.58 -1.19 20.39
N THR A 82 -14.58 -0.86 19.56
CA THR A 82 -13.45 0.01 19.91
C THR A 82 -13.71 1.40 19.36
#